data_AF-A0A959EZ05-F1
#
_entry.id   AF-A0A959EZ05-F1
#
_cell.length_a   1.000
_cell.length_b   1.000
_cell.length_c   1.000
_cell.angle_alpha   90.00
_cell.angle_beta   90.00
_cell.angle_gamma   90.00
#
_symmetry.space_group_name_H-M   'P 1'
#
loop_
_entity.id
_entity.type
_entity.pdbx_description
1 polymer ?
#
loop_
_entity_poly.entity_id
_entity_poly.type
_entity_poly.pdbx_seq_one_letter_code
_entity_poly.pdbx_strand_id
1 'polypeptide(L)'
;LTGNPACDAIFANPITLTVNIADAPILVVNGLLEICAGDAIDLSAFVEETGNPPGAIPITFHSGSPATGGNQIDPVVSPGATTTYYAFADAGGGCTAEIPVTVTVMPAGTPVLGSASLCSNDPPLDLSTLLDPAFPDGTWSGPGVSGDTFDPSGLSGQINLAFTSSEPCI
;
A
#
# COMPACT_ATOMS: atom_id res chain seq x y z
N LEU A 1 -14.06 60.94 -67.63
CA LEU A 1 -12.97 59.95 -67.52
C LEU A 1 -11.86 60.63 -66.72
N THR A 2 -11.45 60.25 -65.52
CA THR A 2 -11.67 59.05 -64.68
C THR A 2 -11.18 59.44 -63.28
N GLY A 3 -12.00 59.22 -62.25
CA GLY A 3 -11.57 59.43 -60.87
C GLY A 3 -12.53 58.72 -59.91
N ASN A 4 -12.14 57.52 -59.47
CA ASN A 4 -12.46 57.05 -58.12
C ASN A 4 -11.37 56.05 -57.72
N PRO A 5 -10.83 56.17 -56.49
CA PRO A 5 -9.57 55.57 -56.08
C PRO A 5 -9.77 54.09 -55.74
N ALA A 6 -8.64 53.40 -55.65
CA ALA A 6 -8.54 52.01 -55.25
C ALA A 6 -9.52 51.68 -54.11
N CYS A 7 -10.36 50.66 -54.36
CA CYS A 7 -11.03 49.95 -53.30
C CYS A 7 -9.94 49.17 -52.55
N ASP A 8 -9.32 49.84 -51.58
CA ASP A 8 -8.27 49.25 -50.74
C ASP A 8 -8.96 48.26 -49.81
N ALA A 9 -8.96 46.99 -50.20
CA ALA A 9 -9.53 45.92 -49.41
C ALA A 9 -8.68 45.77 -48.14
N ILE A 10 -9.15 46.34 -47.03
CA ILE A 10 -8.59 46.09 -45.71
C ILE A 10 -8.93 44.64 -45.34
N PHE A 11 -8.07 43.70 -45.71
CA PHE A 11 -8.09 42.35 -45.17
C PHE A 11 -7.58 42.45 -43.73
N ALA A 12 -8.50 42.45 -42.75
CA ALA A 12 -8.11 42.31 -41.36
C ALA A 12 -7.40 40.96 -41.19
N ASN A 13 -6.18 40.98 -40.64
CA ASN A 13 -5.49 39.74 -40.31
C ASN A 13 -6.37 38.91 -39.35
N PRO A 14 -6.51 37.59 -39.59
CA PRO A 14 -7.30 36.76 -38.69
C PRO A 14 -6.68 36.77 -37.29
N ILE A 15 -7.51 36.97 -36.27
CA ILE A 15 -7.12 36.79 -34.88
C ILE A 15 -7.22 35.30 -34.58
N THR A 16 -6.12 34.71 -34.13
CA THR A 16 -6.09 33.30 -33.73
C THR A 16 -6.48 33.15 -32.27
N LEU A 17 -7.44 32.28 -31.98
CA LEU A 17 -7.72 31.76 -30.64
C LEU A 17 -7.06 30.39 -30.50
N THR A 18 -6.23 30.22 -29.49
CA THR A 18 -5.69 28.90 -29.13
C THR A 18 -6.54 28.30 -28.02
N VAL A 19 -7.02 27.07 -28.24
CA VAL A 19 -7.71 26.25 -27.24
C VAL A 19 -6.75 25.12 -26.87
N ASN A 20 -6.41 25.00 -25.58
CA ASN A 20 -5.60 23.91 -25.08
C ASN A 20 -6.53 22.79 -24.60
N ILE A 21 -6.32 21.58 -25.11
CA ILE A 21 -7.00 20.36 -24.63
C ILE A 21 -5.93 19.56 -23.90
N ALA A 22 -6.15 19.29 -22.62
CA ALA A 22 -5.31 18.42 -21.81
C ALA A 22 -6.00 17.05 -21.65
N ASP A 23 -5.21 15.99 -21.68
CA ASP A 23 -5.68 14.66 -21.31
C ASP A 23 -5.86 14.59 -19.79
N ALA A 24 -6.82 13.78 -19.33
CA ALA A 24 -6.96 13.52 -17.90
C ALA A 24 -5.73 12.75 -17.38
N PRO A 25 -5.25 13.03 -16.16
CA PRO A 25 -4.15 12.28 -15.57
C PRO A 25 -4.47 10.79 -15.45
N ILE A 26 -3.45 9.93 -15.56
CA ILE A 26 -3.59 8.48 -15.35
C ILE A 26 -2.69 8.08 -14.18
N LEU A 27 -3.29 7.76 -13.03
CA LEU A 27 -2.57 7.34 -11.84
C LEU A 27 -2.48 5.82 -11.75
N VAL A 28 -1.32 5.31 -11.35
CA VAL A 28 -1.06 3.88 -11.17
C VAL A 28 -0.35 3.66 -9.82
N VAL A 29 -0.76 2.62 -9.09
CA VAL A 29 -0.03 2.12 -7.91
C VAL A 29 0.86 0.96 -8.36
N ASN A 30 2.16 1.07 -8.10
CA ASN A 30 3.16 0.06 -8.42
C ASN A 30 3.60 -0.66 -7.15
N GLY A 31 3.47 -1.99 -7.11
CA GLY A 31 3.94 -2.82 -6.01
C GLY A 31 2.92 -3.02 -4.88
N LEU A 32 3.39 -3.66 -3.80
CA LEU A 32 2.62 -3.93 -2.60
C LEU A 32 3.08 -2.99 -1.49
N LEU A 33 2.13 -2.42 -0.76
CA LEU A 33 2.38 -1.50 0.35
C LEU A 33 2.06 -2.23 1.65
N GLU A 34 3.05 -2.95 2.18
CA GLU A 34 2.95 -3.71 3.43
C GLU A 34 4.00 -3.22 4.42
N ILE A 35 3.56 -2.85 5.63
CA ILE A 35 4.42 -2.37 6.71
C ILE A 35 4.00 -2.92 8.07
N CYS A 36 4.87 -2.81 9.07
CA CYS A 36 4.50 -3.10 10.45
C CYS A 36 3.71 -1.94 11.07
N ALA A 37 2.91 -2.24 12.09
CA ALA A 37 2.10 -1.24 12.77
C ALA A 37 2.94 -0.07 13.30
N GLY A 38 2.67 1.13 12.79
CA GLY A 38 3.36 2.36 13.18
C GLY A 38 4.65 2.66 12.39
N ASP A 39 5.09 1.77 11.50
CA ASP A 39 6.21 2.07 10.60
C ASP A 39 5.83 3.15 9.59
N ALA A 40 6.83 3.90 9.12
CA ALA A 40 6.63 4.91 8.09
C ALA A 40 6.76 4.32 6.68
N ILE A 41 5.86 4.72 5.79
CA ILE A 41 5.92 4.46 4.34
C ILE A 41 5.70 5.75 3.57
N ASP A 42 6.49 5.96 2.52
CA ASP A 42 6.32 7.08 1.58
C ASP A 42 5.44 6.64 0.41
N LEU A 43 4.19 7.11 0.39
CA LEU A 43 3.22 6.78 -0.66
C LEU A 43 3.69 7.26 -2.05
N SER A 44 4.51 8.31 -2.13
CA SER A 44 4.99 8.87 -3.39
C SER A 44 5.98 7.95 -4.12
N ALA A 45 6.60 7.01 -3.40
CA ALA A 45 7.45 5.98 -4.00
C ALA A 45 6.68 4.90 -4.76
N PHE A 46 5.35 4.82 -4.58
CA PHE A 46 4.51 3.75 -5.14
C PHE A 46 3.46 4.27 -6.14
N VAL A 47 3.23 5.58 -6.22
CA VAL A 47 2.22 6.14 -7.13
C VAL A 47 2.87 6.98 -8.21
N GLU A 48 2.55 6.67 -9.46
CA GLU A 48 3.07 7.37 -10.63
C GLU A 48 1.93 7.87 -11.53
N GLU A 49 2.19 8.98 -12.20
CA GLU A 49 1.33 9.54 -13.24
C GLU A 49 1.88 9.12 -14.61
N THR A 50 1.09 8.35 -15.36
CA THR A 50 1.49 7.69 -16.61
C THR A 50 0.72 8.20 -17.83
N GLY A 51 0.02 9.33 -17.69
CA GLY A 51 -0.69 10.02 -18.77
C GLY A 51 0.27 10.63 -19.79
N ASN A 52 -0.25 11.47 -20.67
CA ASN A 52 0.51 12.03 -21.79
C ASN A 52 0.64 13.57 -21.67
N PRO A 53 1.82 14.12 -21.37
CA PRO A 53 3.10 13.43 -21.11
C PRO A 53 3.23 12.87 -19.67
N PRO A 54 3.93 11.73 -19.46
CA PRO A 54 4.04 11.11 -18.14
C PRO A 54 4.78 11.99 -17.13
N GLY A 55 4.32 11.98 -15.88
CA GLY A 55 4.97 12.66 -14.75
C GLY A 55 4.90 14.19 -14.82
N ALA A 56 4.05 14.73 -15.70
CA ALA A 56 3.92 16.17 -15.88
C ALA A 56 3.00 16.83 -14.83
N ILE A 57 2.17 16.04 -14.17
CA ILE A 57 1.15 16.53 -13.23
C ILE A 57 1.57 16.14 -11.81
N PRO A 58 1.65 17.10 -10.86
CA PRO A 58 1.99 16.79 -9.47
C PRO A 58 0.89 15.96 -8.82
N ILE A 59 1.31 14.98 -8.00
CA ILE A 59 0.43 14.10 -7.24
C ILE A 59 0.37 14.61 -5.79
N THR A 60 -0.84 14.71 -5.25
CA THR A 60 -1.09 14.98 -3.83
C THR A 60 -1.75 13.78 -3.16
N PHE A 61 -1.56 13.64 -1.86
CA PHE A 61 -2.08 12.52 -1.08
C PHE A 61 -3.10 13.00 -0.05
N HIS A 62 -4.13 12.19 0.17
CA HIS A 62 -5.29 12.56 0.97
C HIS A 62 -5.72 11.41 1.89
N SER A 63 -6.22 11.76 3.08
CA SER A 63 -6.75 10.81 4.07
C SER A 63 -8.20 10.39 3.82
N GLY A 64 -8.84 10.91 2.76
CA GLY A 64 -10.20 10.54 2.39
C GLY A 64 -10.55 10.95 0.96
N SER A 65 -11.66 10.40 0.47
CA SER A 65 -12.27 10.76 -0.81
C SER A 65 -13.61 11.47 -0.56
N PRO A 66 -13.93 12.55 -1.31
CA PRO A 66 -13.10 13.15 -2.34
C PRO A 66 -11.88 13.89 -1.76
N ALA A 67 -10.82 14.00 -2.56
CA ALA A 67 -9.65 14.81 -2.27
C ALA A 67 -10.04 16.28 -2.17
N THR A 68 -9.65 16.90 -1.07
CA THR A 68 -9.87 18.32 -0.78
C THR A 68 -8.64 18.88 -0.08
N GLY A 69 -8.52 20.21 -0.02
CA GLY A 69 -7.47 20.83 0.80
C GLY A 69 -7.58 20.51 2.30
N GLY A 70 -8.76 20.08 2.79
CA GLY A 70 -8.99 19.78 4.19
C GLY A 70 -8.52 18.38 4.63
N ASN A 71 -8.28 17.47 3.67
CA ASN A 71 -7.82 16.11 3.94
C ASN A 71 -6.48 15.79 3.25
N GLN A 72 -5.79 16.80 2.71
CA GLN A 72 -4.45 16.65 2.16
C GLN A 72 -3.45 16.33 3.29
N ILE A 73 -2.56 15.38 3.04
CA ILE A 73 -1.58 14.87 4.01
C ILE A 73 -0.16 14.87 3.42
N ASP A 74 0.83 14.73 4.28
CA ASP A 74 2.19 14.37 3.88
C ASP A 74 2.18 12.94 3.27
N PRO A 75 2.93 12.69 2.17
CA PRO A 75 3.01 11.36 1.58
C PRO A 75 3.68 10.32 2.49
N VAL A 76 4.49 10.74 3.47
CA VAL A 76 5.07 9.85 4.47
C VAL A 76 4.09 9.65 5.62
N VAL A 77 3.51 8.45 5.70
CA VAL A 77 2.46 8.09 6.66
C VAL A 77 2.90 6.94 7.57
N SER A 78 2.36 6.89 8.78
CA SER A 78 2.62 5.84 9.77
C SER A 78 1.34 5.25 10.37
N PRO A 79 0.51 4.55 9.56
CA PRO A 79 -0.74 3.97 10.06
C PRO A 79 -0.49 2.84 11.07
N GLY A 80 -1.32 2.79 12.13
CA GLY A 80 -1.30 1.70 13.11
C GLY A 80 -2.19 0.50 12.72
N ALA A 81 -2.99 0.62 11.67
CA ALA A 81 -3.87 -0.42 11.15
C ALA A 81 -4.04 -0.24 9.63
N THR A 82 -4.46 -1.28 8.92
CA THR A 82 -4.68 -1.22 7.46
C THR A 82 -5.56 -0.03 7.11
N THR A 83 -5.02 0.87 6.28
CA THR A 83 -5.62 2.17 5.99
C THR A 83 -5.58 2.43 4.49
N THR A 84 -6.69 2.95 3.95
CA THR A 84 -6.76 3.41 2.56
C THR A 84 -6.62 4.92 2.51
N TYR A 85 -5.60 5.38 1.79
CA TYR A 85 -5.38 6.77 1.40
C TYR A 85 -5.82 6.99 -0.04
N TYR A 86 -5.73 8.22 -0.52
CA TYR A 86 -6.12 8.59 -1.88
C TYR A 86 -5.03 9.45 -2.53
N ALA A 87 -4.61 9.06 -3.73
CA ALA A 87 -3.73 9.86 -4.56
C ALA A 87 -4.58 10.66 -5.55
N PHE A 88 -4.25 11.94 -5.72
CA PHE A 88 -5.00 12.88 -6.55
C PHE A 88 -4.05 13.66 -7.47
N ALA A 89 -4.51 13.90 -8.70
CA ALA A 89 -3.81 14.73 -9.68
C ALA A 89 -4.81 15.61 -10.43
N ASP A 90 -4.45 16.88 -10.65
CA ASP A 90 -5.26 17.87 -11.38
C ASP A 90 -4.43 18.50 -12.50
N ALA A 91 -4.79 18.21 -13.75
CA ALA A 91 -4.18 18.82 -14.94
C ALA A 91 -4.70 20.25 -15.21
N GLY A 92 -5.63 20.74 -14.39
CA GLY A 92 -6.36 21.99 -14.59
C GLY A 92 -7.61 21.80 -15.45
N GLY A 93 -8.50 22.80 -15.42
CA GLY A 93 -9.70 22.80 -16.26
C GLY A 93 -10.74 21.72 -15.92
N GLY A 94 -10.61 21.05 -14.77
CA GLY A 94 -11.47 19.94 -14.34
C GLY A 94 -11.00 18.56 -14.80
N CYS A 95 -9.81 18.46 -15.42
CA CYS A 95 -9.18 17.20 -15.80
C CYS A 95 -8.45 16.59 -14.59
N THR A 96 -9.21 15.93 -13.71
CA THR A 96 -8.70 15.35 -12.47
C THR A 96 -8.74 13.82 -12.47
N ALA A 97 -7.83 13.20 -11.73
CA ALA A 97 -7.85 11.78 -11.42
C ALA A 97 -7.65 11.56 -9.92
N GLU A 98 -8.36 10.59 -9.37
CA GLU A 98 -8.22 10.13 -7.98
C GLU A 98 -8.22 8.60 -7.95
N ILE A 99 -7.28 8.00 -7.23
CA ILE A 99 -7.24 6.55 -7.02
C ILE A 99 -7.01 6.22 -5.53
N PRO A 100 -7.57 5.10 -5.03
CA PRO A 100 -7.26 4.62 -3.69
C PRO A 100 -5.85 4.01 -3.63
N VAL A 101 -5.18 4.19 -2.50
CA VAL A 101 -3.87 3.61 -2.16
C VAL A 101 -4.00 2.93 -0.81
N THR A 102 -4.08 1.60 -0.79
CA THR A 102 -4.24 0.84 0.46
C THR A 102 -2.88 0.41 1.01
N VAL A 103 -2.60 0.81 2.25
CA VAL A 103 -1.45 0.34 3.03
C VAL A 103 -1.94 -0.76 3.96
N THR A 104 -1.46 -1.99 3.74
CA THR A 104 -1.72 -3.12 4.63
C THR A 104 -0.76 -3.05 5.81
N VAL A 105 -1.31 -3.11 7.02
CA VAL A 105 -0.52 -3.07 8.25
C VAL A 105 -0.51 -4.45 8.87
N MET A 106 0.68 -5.02 9.00
CA MET A 106 0.90 -6.26 9.75
C MET A 106 1.00 -5.95 11.24
N PRO A 107 0.41 -6.79 12.11
CA PRO A 107 0.58 -6.66 13.56
C PRO A 107 2.06 -6.71 13.92
N ALA A 108 2.51 -5.76 14.74
CA ALA A 108 3.83 -5.82 15.36
C ALA A 108 3.71 -6.52 16.71
N GLY A 109 4.55 -7.52 16.97
CA GLY A 109 4.62 -8.11 18.30
C GLY A 109 5.30 -9.48 18.38
N THR A 110 5.42 -9.97 19.62
CA THR A 110 5.94 -11.31 19.89
C THR A 110 4.78 -12.33 19.92
N PRO A 111 4.88 -13.48 19.22
CA PRO A 111 3.86 -14.53 19.27
C PRO A 111 3.57 -15.00 20.69
N VAL A 112 2.29 -15.13 21.04
CA VAL A 112 1.85 -15.69 22.33
C VAL A 112 1.42 -17.14 22.13
N LEU A 113 2.31 -18.07 22.47
CA LEU A 113 2.08 -19.50 22.30
C LEU A 113 1.22 -20.09 23.41
N GLY A 114 0.40 -21.08 23.07
CA GLY A 114 -0.32 -21.92 24.00
C GLY A 114 0.60 -22.89 24.76
N SER A 115 0.04 -23.58 25.74
CA SER A 115 0.73 -24.61 26.52
C SER A 115 -0.05 -25.92 26.51
N ALA A 116 0.67 -27.04 26.51
CA ALA A 116 0.10 -28.37 26.67
C ALA A 116 0.79 -29.13 27.81
N SER A 117 0.09 -30.08 28.40
CA SER A 117 0.64 -31.04 29.36
C SER A 117 0.33 -32.44 28.86
N LEU A 118 1.37 -33.24 28.65
CA LEU A 118 1.29 -34.57 28.05
C LEU A 118 1.96 -35.59 28.95
N CYS A 119 1.49 -36.84 28.89
CA CYS A 119 2.19 -38.00 29.39
C CYS A 119 3.23 -38.47 28.36
N SER A 120 4.30 -39.12 28.80
CA SER A 120 5.35 -39.63 27.89
C SER A 120 4.88 -40.73 26.93
N ASN A 121 3.65 -41.24 27.11
CA ASN A 121 3.01 -42.24 26.27
C ASN A 121 1.78 -41.70 25.53
N ASP A 122 1.56 -40.39 25.56
CA ASP A 122 0.51 -39.75 24.76
C ASP A 122 0.87 -39.79 23.27
N PRO A 123 -0.13 -39.74 22.37
CA PRO A 123 0.14 -39.60 20.94
C PRO A 123 0.85 -38.27 20.63
N PRO A 124 1.55 -38.17 19.47
CA PRO A 124 2.17 -36.92 19.06
C PRO A 124 1.16 -35.76 19.01
N LEU A 125 1.59 -34.59 19.50
CA LEU A 125 0.80 -33.36 19.53
C LEU A 125 1.05 -32.53 18.28
N ASP A 126 -0.03 -32.04 17.67
CA ASP A 126 0.02 -31.03 16.63
C ASP A 126 0.24 -29.64 17.27
N LEU A 127 1.44 -29.08 17.08
CA LEU A 127 1.87 -27.79 17.61
C LEU A 127 1.15 -26.61 16.97
N SER A 128 0.54 -26.78 15.80
CA SER A 128 -0.28 -25.74 15.17
C SER A 128 -1.48 -25.33 16.05
N THR A 129 -1.93 -26.24 16.92
CA THR A 129 -2.99 -25.97 17.90
C THR A 129 -2.56 -25.04 19.03
N LEU A 130 -1.24 -24.83 19.18
CA LEU A 130 -0.65 -23.94 20.19
C LEU A 130 -0.14 -22.62 19.58
N LEU A 131 -0.26 -22.43 18.27
CA LEU A 131 0.18 -21.20 17.61
C LEU A 131 -0.74 -20.02 17.94
N ASP A 132 -0.12 -18.83 17.96
CA ASP A 132 -0.87 -17.58 18.01
C ASP A 132 -1.55 -17.35 16.65
N PRO A 133 -2.88 -17.17 16.58
CA PRO A 133 -3.57 -16.89 15.32
C PRO A 133 -3.09 -15.61 14.61
N ALA A 134 -2.44 -14.69 15.32
CA ALA A 134 -1.84 -13.49 14.72
C ALA A 134 -0.48 -13.77 14.05
N PHE A 135 0.14 -14.91 14.34
CA PHE A 135 1.44 -15.35 13.80
C PHE A 135 1.36 -16.80 13.31
N PRO A 136 0.54 -17.07 12.27
CA PRO A 136 0.28 -18.43 11.80
C PRO A 136 1.48 -19.10 11.11
N ASP A 137 2.45 -18.33 10.61
CA ASP A 137 3.50 -18.83 9.73
C ASP A 137 4.86 -18.86 10.44
N GLY A 138 5.46 -20.04 10.58
CA GLY A 138 6.79 -20.15 11.16
C GLY A 138 7.30 -21.57 11.25
N THR A 139 8.31 -21.76 12.10
CA THR A 139 8.92 -23.08 12.31
C THR A 139 9.09 -23.40 13.78
N TRP A 140 8.73 -24.63 14.14
CA TRP A 140 8.99 -25.19 15.46
C TRP A 140 10.35 -25.90 15.52
N SER A 141 11.01 -25.80 16.66
CA SER A 141 12.27 -26.48 16.94
C SER A 141 12.35 -26.92 18.41
N GLY A 142 13.11 -27.98 18.65
CA GLY A 142 13.33 -28.51 20.00
C GLY A 142 13.34 -30.04 20.03
N PRO A 143 13.58 -30.64 21.21
CA PRO A 143 13.52 -32.09 21.39
C PRO A 143 12.14 -32.65 21.01
N GLY A 144 12.09 -33.77 20.29
CA GLY A 144 10.83 -34.42 19.92
C GLY A 144 10.03 -33.73 18.81
N VAL A 145 10.51 -32.61 18.26
CA VAL A 145 9.82 -31.88 17.19
C VAL A 145 10.23 -32.40 15.81
N SER A 146 9.25 -32.66 14.96
CA SER A 146 9.41 -32.96 13.53
C SER A 146 8.31 -32.27 12.73
N GLY A 147 8.67 -31.21 11.99
CA GLY A 147 7.67 -30.30 11.41
C GLY A 147 6.87 -29.63 12.51
N ASP A 148 5.54 -29.60 12.37
CA ASP A 148 4.62 -29.05 13.36
C ASP A 148 4.12 -30.11 14.36
N THR A 149 4.82 -31.25 14.48
CA THR A 149 4.44 -32.33 15.38
C THR A 149 5.48 -32.52 16.48
N PHE A 150 5.01 -32.62 17.72
CA PHE A 150 5.82 -32.97 18.89
C PHE A 150 5.51 -34.40 19.35
N ASP A 151 6.52 -35.27 19.38
CA ASP A 151 6.43 -36.62 19.94
C ASP A 151 6.98 -36.65 21.39
N PRO A 152 6.12 -36.89 22.40
CA PRO A 152 6.56 -36.97 23.80
C PRO A 152 7.28 -38.28 24.16
N SER A 153 7.32 -39.26 23.25
CA SER A 153 7.84 -40.60 23.51
C SER A 153 9.31 -40.57 23.94
N GLY A 154 9.59 -41.10 25.13
CA GLY A 154 10.95 -41.17 25.68
C GLY A 154 11.48 -39.86 26.26
N LEU A 155 10.67 -38.80 26.30
CA LEU A 155 10.99 -37.54 26.97
C LEU A 155 10.42 -37.52 28.40
N SER A 156 11.05 -36.73 29.28
CA SER A 156 10.58 -36.54 30.65
C SER A 156 11.04 -35.18 31.20
N GLY A 157 10.30 -34.66 32.18
CA GLY A 157 10.54 -33.33 32.73
C GLY A 157 10.03 -32.19 31.85
N GLN A 158 10.48 -30.97 32.11
CA GLN A 158 10.11 -29.80 31.31
C GLN A 158 10.87 -29.80 29.99
N ILE A 159 10.14 -29.76 28.88
CA ILE A 159 10.71 -29.66 27.53
C ILE A 159 10.47 -28.26 27.00
N ASN A 160 11.55 -27.56 26.64
CA ASN A 160 11.48 -26.24 26.04
C ASN A 160 11.49 -26.39 24.51
N LEU A 161 10.43 -25.92 23.88
CA LEU A 161 10.32 -25.79 22.43
C LEU A 161 10.43 -24.32 22.05
N ALA A 162 10.90 -24.06 20.84
CA ALA A 162 11.01 -22.71 20.29
C ALA A 162 10.26 -22.62 18.97
N PHE A 163 9.42 -21.59 18.84
CA PHE A 163 8.80 -21.19 17.59
C PHE A 163 9.53 -19.96 17.06
N THR A 164 9.92 -19.99 15.78
CA THR A 164 10.46 -18.84 15.05
C THR A 164 9.44 -18.46 13.99
N SER A 165 8.75 -17.34 14.19
CA SER A 165 7.79 -16.85 13.22
C SER A 165 8.52 -16.28 11.99
N SER A 166 7.86 -16.36 10.85
CA SER A 166 8.38 -15.93 9.55
C SER A 166 7.83 -14.58 9.11
N GLU A 167 6.88 -14.04 9.87
CA GLU A 167 6.29 -12.73 9.67
C GLU A 167 7.36 -11.62 9.83
N PRO A 168 7.32 -10.56 9.02
CA PRO A 168 8.36 -9.52 9.04
C PRO A 168 8.33 -8.64 10.30
N CYS A 169 7.24 -8.69 11.07
CA CYS A 169 6.91 -7.72 12.13
C CYS A 169 7.01 -8.31 13.54
N ILE A 170 8.07 -9.05 13.80
CA ILE A 170 8.41 -9.62 15.13
C ILE A 170 9.31 -8.70 15.97
#